data_AF-A0A0G3BXM2-F1
#
_entry.id   AF-A0A0G3BXM2-F1
#
_cell.length_a   1.000
_cell.length_b   1.000
_cell.length_c   1.000
_cell.angle_alpha   90.00
_cell.angle_beta   90.00
_cell.angle_gamma   90.00
#
_symmetry.space_group_name_H-M   'P 1'
#
loop_
_entity.id
_entity.type
_entity.pdbx_description
1 polymer ?
#
loop_
_entity_poly.entity_id
_entity_poly.type
_entity_poly.pdbx_seq_one_letter_code
_entity_poly.pdbx_strand_id
1 'polypeptide(L)'
;MRRWIAAYREHGEKGLRKKLSHYSAEFKLSVLRQVKRQELSHTQAAVLFELRGGGGVVATWQRQYDEGGLQALHPKPRGRPKTMPKPKPTELPPPQAQDTRSLEELRKENEALRAEVAYLKKLEALVRTNRQAAPKGRKPSSS
;
A
#
# COMPACT_ATOMS: atom_id res chain seq x y z
N MET A 1 39.26 -28.69 -7.88
CA MET A 1 37.89 -28.28 -8.29
C MET A 1 37.94 -26.92 -9.01
N ARG A 2 37.71 -26.86 -10.33
CA ARG A 2 37.69 -25.60 -11.15
C ARG A 2 36.47 -25.53 -12.09
N ARG A 3 35.32 -26.08 -11.66
CA ARG A 3 34.11 -26.22 -12.50
C ARG A 3 33.56 -24.88 -13.02
N TRP A 4 33.71 -23.81 -12.25
CA TRP A 4 33.30 -22.47 -12.66
C TRP A 4 34.25 -21.85 -13.71
N ILE A 5 35.54 -22.21 -13.70
CA ILE A 5 36.52 -21.75 -14.69
C ILE A 5 36.22 -22.38 -16.05
N ALA A 6 35.91 -23.68 -16.06
CA ALA A 6 35.48 -24.38 -17.28
C ALA A 6 34.20 -23.75 -17.85
N ALA A 7 33.18 -23.55 -17.00
CA ALA A 7 31.94 -22.89 -17.41
C ALA A 7 32.14 -21.46 -17.94
N TYR A 8 33.08 -20.70 -17.38
CA TYR A 8 33.44 -19.36 -17.86
C TYR A 8 34.19 -19.40 -19.20
N ARG A 9 35.14 -20.33 -19.37
CA ARG A 9 35.86 -20.49 -20.64
C ARG A 9 34.94 -20.87 -21.79
N GLU A 10 33.93 -21.69 -21.51
CA GLU A 10 33.05 -22.25 -22.54
C GLU A 10 31.84 -21.36 -22.85
N HIS A 11 31.32 -20.64 -21.85
CA HIS A 11 30.07 -19.87 -21.98
C HIS A 11 30.18 -18.42 -21.51
N GLY A 12 31.38 -17.94 -21.15
CA GLY A 12 31.62 -16.60 -20.64
C GLY A 12 30.83 -16.29 -19.37
N GLU A 13 30.41 -15.02 -19.21
CA GLU A 13 29.56 -14.59 -18.10
C GLU A 13 28.25 -15.38 -18.01
N LYS A 14 27.70 -15.84 -19.15
CA LYS A 14 26.46 -16.64 -19.18
C LYS A 14 26.64 -18.01 -18.50
N GLY A 15 27.84 -18.57 -18.50
CA GLY A 15 28.17 -19.81 -17.79
C GLY A 15 28.22 -19.66 -16.27
N LEU A 16 28.40 -18.43 -15.78
CA LEU A 16 28.40 -18.10 -14.36
C LEU A 16 27.00 -17.74 -13.85
N ARG A 17 26.06 -17.41 -14.75
CA ARG A 17 24.67 -17.13 -14.36
C ARG A 17 23.99 -18.41 -13.87
N LYS A 18 23.52 -18.39 -12.61
CA LYS A 18 22.64 -19.43 -12.09
C LYS A 18 21.36 -19.46 -12.94
N LYS A 19 21.19 -20.52 -13.73
CA LYS A 19 19.89 -20.85 -14.33
C LYS A 19 19.00 -21.42 -13.23
N LEU A 20 18.00 -20.66 -12.80
CA LEU A 20 16.95 -21.14 -11.91
C LEU A 20 15.81 -21.72 -12.77
N SER A 21 15.52 -23.00 -12.60
CA SER A 21 14.31 -23.60 -13.13
C SER A 21 13.16 -23.33 -12.16
N HIS A 22 12.12 -22.65 -12.63
CA HIS A 22 10.89 -22.43 -11.87
C HIS A 22 9.83 -23.40 -12.39
N TYR A 23 9.28 -24.19 -11.48
CA TYR A 23 8.22 -25.16 -11.80
C TYR A 23 6.94 -24.77 -11.07
N SER A 24 5.83 -24.65 -11.80
CA SER A 24 4.51 -24.39 -11.22
C SER A 24 4.05 -25.58 -10.38
N ALA A 25 3.15 -25.34 -9.42
CA ALA A 25 2.57 -26.42 -8.61
C ALA A 25 1.86 -27.46 -9.48
N GLU A 26 1.11 -27.00 -10.48
CA GLU A 26 0.42 -27.84 -11.47
C GLU A 26 1.38 -28.75 -12.25
N PHE A 27 2.51 -28.21 -12.69
CA PHE A 27 3.52 -29.00 -13.39
C PHE A 27 4.13 -30.06 -12.46
N LYS A 28 4.46 -29.71 -11.22
CA LYS A 28 4.96 -30.69 -10.25
C LYS A 28 3.93 -31.79 -10.02
N LEU A 29 2.65 -31.44 -9.87
CA LEU A 29 1.57 -32.39 -9.68
C LEU A 29 1.39 -33.32 -10.90
N SER A 30 1.50 -32.79 -12.12
CA SER A 30 1.42 -33.63 -13.33
C SER A 30 2.56 -34.64 -13.40
N VAL A 31 3.79 -34.23 -13.06
CA VAL A 31 4.95 -35.13 -12.96
C VAL A 31 4.72 -36.22 -11.92
N LEU A 32 4.28 -35.87 -10.70
CA LEU A 32 4.03 -36.87 -9.65
C LEU A 32 2.91 -37.86 -10.03
N ARG A 33 1.83 -37.37 -10.66
CA ARG A 33 0.77 -38.24 -11.17
C ARG A 33 1.28 -39.19 -12.26
N GLN A 34 2.14 -38.71 -13.14
CA GLN A 34 2.77 -39.53 -14.18
C GLN A 34 3.64 -40.62 -13.56
N VAL A 35 4.49 -40.25 -12.60
CA VAL A 35 5.35 -41.16 -11.85
C VAL A 35 4.55 -42.28 -11.22
N LYS A 36 3.45 -41.94 -10.54
CA LYS A 36 2.57 -42.93 -9.91
C LYS A 36 1.86 -43.83 -10.92
N ARG A 37 1.42 -43.27 -12.07
CA ARG A 37 0.70 -44.03 -13.10
C ARG A 37 1.60 -45.00 -13.87
N GLN A 38 2.86 -44.63 -14.07
CA GLN A 38 3.82 -45.39 -14.87
C GLN A 38 4.89 -46.11 -14.03
N GLU A 39 4.76 -46.08 -12.70
CA GLU A 39 5.72 -46.65 -11.74
C GLU A 39 7.17 -46.24 -12.02
N LEU A 40 7.36 -44.99 -12.46
CA LEU A 40 8.69 -44.49 -12.84
C LEU A 40 9.55 -44.28 -11.61
N SER A 41 10.83 -44.60 -11.70
CA SER A 41 11.79 -44.11 -10.71
C SER A 41 11.90 -42.58 -10.79
N HIS A 42 12.21 -41.95 -9.65
CA HIS A 42 12.46 -40.51 -9.58
C HIS A 42 13.54 -40.05 -10.59
N THR A 43 14.55 -40.88 -10.83
CA THR A 43 15.62 -40.60 -11.80
C THR A 43 15.10 -40.64 -13.24
N GLN A 44 14.30 -41.66 -13.60
CA GLN A 44 13.68 -41.74 -14.93
C GLN A 44 12.75 -40.56 -15.17
N ALA A 45 11.93 -40.19 -14.18
CA ALA A 45 11.06 -39.02 -14.29
C ALA A 45 11.86 -37.72 -14.47
N ALA A 46 12.98 -37.57 -13.76
CA ALA A 46 13.84 -36.41 -13.94
C ALA A 46 14.47 -36.34 -15.34
N VAL A 47 14.78 -37.48 -15.97
CA VAL A 47 15.25 -37.52 -17.36
C VAL A 47 14.11 -37.20 -18.33
N LEU A 48 12.95 -37.84 -18.17
CA LEU A 48 11.78 -37.66 -19.05
C LEU A 48 11.26 -36.22 -19.08
N PHE A 49 11.30 -35.53 -17.95
CA PHE A 49 10.84 -34.15 -17.81
C PHE A 49 11.98 -33.12 -17.81
N GLU A 50 13.21 -33.55 -18.16
CA GLU A 50 14.42 -32.72 -18.21
C GLU A 50 14.64 -31.85 -16.94
N LEU A 51 14.40 -32.46 -15.77
CA LEU A 51 14.41 -31.76 -14.50
C LEU A 51 15.83 -31.47 -14.04
N ARG A 52 16.15 -30.17 -13.97
CA ARG A 52 17.39 -29.68 -13.38
C ARG A 52 17.44 -30.05 -11.89
N GLY A 53 18.41 -30.92 -11.53
CA GLY A 53 18.61 -31.42 -10.17
C GLY A 53 18.36 -32.92 -10.01
N GLY A 54 17.97 -33.63 -11.08
CA GLY A 54 17.87 -35.08 -11.10
C GLY A 54 16.75 -35.62 -10.20
N GLY A 55 16.81 -36.92 -9.90
CA GLY A 55 15.75 -37.61 -9.13
C GLY A 55 15.48 -37.03 -7.74
N GLY A 56 16.48 -36.38 -7.11
CA GLY A 56 16.29 -35.74 -5.80
C GLY A 56 15.25 -34.62 -5.81
N VAL A 57 15.04 -33.95 -6.95
CA VAL A 57 14.01 -32.91 -7.09
C VAL A 57 12.62 -33.52 -7.05
N VAL A 58 12.40 -34.64 -7.76
CA VAL A 58 11.13 -35.34 -7.79
C VAL A 58 10.82 -35.93 -6.42
N ALA A 59 11.81 -36.52 -5.74
CA ALA A 59 11.65 -37.02 -4.37
C ALA A 59 11.25 -35.91 -3.38
N THR A 60 11.82 -34.71 -3.54
CA THR A 60 11.44 -33.55 -2.72
C THR A 60 9.98 -33.14 -2.98
N TRP A 61 9.54 -33.14 -4.24
CA TRP A 61 8.14 -32.83 -4.58
C TRP A 61 7.18 -33.87 -4.04
N GLN A 62 7.53 -35.16 -4.13
CA GLN A 62 6.73 -36.25 -3.58
C GLN A 62 6.52 -36.04 -2.08
N ARG A 63 7.61 -35.82 -1.33
CA ARG A 63 7.53 -35.54 0.12
C ARG A 63 6.67 -34.30 0.44
N GLN A 64 6.81 -33.21 -0.32
CA GLN A 64 5.99 -32.02 -0.14
C GLN A 64 4.51 -32.32 -0.36
N TYR A 65 4.19 -33.09 -1.39
CA TYR A 65 2.83 -33.49 -1.69
C TYR A 65 2.24 -34.39 -0.60
N ASP A 66 3.03 -35.31 -0.06
CA ASP A 66 2.59 -36.20 1.03
C ASP A 66 2.35 -35.43 2.34
N GLU A 67 3.13 -34.38 2.62
CA GLU A 67 3.00 -33.55 3.83
C GLU A 67 1.85 -32.54 3.76
N GLY A 68 1.52 -31.99 2.58
CA GLY A 68 0.57 -30.87 2.48
C GLY A 68 -0.13 -30.71 1.13
N GLY A 69 -0.18 -31.78 0.33
CA GLY A 69 -0.89 -31.83 -0.93
C GLY A 69 -0.43 -30.79 -1.95
N LEU A 70 -1.36 -30.29 -2.76
CA LEU A 70 -1.07 -29.32 -3.81
C LEU A 70 -0.53 -27.99 -3.25
N GLN A 71 -1.03 -27.54 -2.10
CA GLN A 71 -0.59 -26.28 -1.47
C GLN A 71 0.89 -26.30 -1.10
N ALA A 72 1.41 -27.45 -0.67
CA ALA A 72 2.82 -27.60 -0.35
C ALA A 72 3.75 -27.59 -1.58
N LEU A 73 3.22 -27.85 -2.78
CA LEU A 73 3.97 -27.78 -4.04
C LEU A 73 4.15 -26.34 -4.55
N HIS A 74 3.35 -25.38 -4.06
CA HIS A 74 3.48 -23.98 -4.44
C HIS A 74 4.87 -23.42 -4.06
N PRO A 75 5.44 -22.53 -4.88
CA PRO A 75 6.69 -21.87 -4.55
C PRO A 75 6.52 -21.06 -3.26
N LYS A 76 7.21 -21.48 -2.20
CA LYS A 76 7.24 -20.73 -0.95
C LYS A 76 8.00 -19.41 -1.15
N PRO A 77 7.53 -18.30 -0.55
CA PRO A 77 8.23 -17.04 -0.61
C PRO A 77 9.67 -17.22 -0.11
N ARG A 78 10.63 -16.84 -0.95
CA ARG A 78 12.06 -16.98 -0.64
C ARG A 78 12.46 -15.84 0.30
N GLY A 79 13.05 -16.18 1.44
CA GLY A 79 13.62 -15.21 2.39
C GLY A 79 13.05 -15.32 3.79
N ARG A 80 13.58 -14.50 4.70
CA ARG A 80 13.12 -14.40 6.08
C ARG A 80 11.67 -13.86 6.08
N PRO A 81 10.74 -14.46 6.85
CA PRO A 81 9.44 -13.86 7.10
C PRO A 81 9.61 -12.40 7.55
N LYS A 82 8.77 -11.49 7.07
CA LYS A 82 8.81 -10.09 7.54
C LYS A 82 8.46 -10.09 9.04
N THR A 83 9.44 -9.80 9.89
CA THR A 83 9.27 -9.71 11.35
C THR A 83 8.38 -8.53 11.75
N MET A 84 8.37 -7.47 10.94
CA MET A 84 7.58 -6.29 11.21
C MET A 84 6.20 -6.41 10.55
N PRO A 85 5.11 -6.19 11.30
CA PRO A 85 3.81 -5.92 10.71
C PRO A 85 3.96 -4.79 9.69
N LYS A 86 3.33 -4.92 8.52
CA LYS A 86 3.16 -3.75 7.66
C LYS A 86 2.47 -2.68 8.51
N PRO A 87 2.94 -1.42 8.52
CA PRO A 87 2.16 -0.37 9.14
C PRO A 87 0.75 -0.48 8.56
N LYS A 88 -0.26 -0.56 9.44
CA LYS A 88 -1.65 -0.39 9.00
C LYS A 88 -1.66 0.89 8.16
N PRO A 89 -2.34 0.91 7.00
CA PRO A 89 -2.67 2.18 6.38
C PRO A 89 -3.21 3.05 7.51
N THR A 90 -2.55 4.16 7.80
CA THR A 90 -3.11 5.16 8.69
C THR A 90 -4.42 5.51 8.03
N GLU A 91 -5.52 4.97 8.54
CA GLU A 91 -6.81 5.61 8.38
C GLU A 91 -6.56 7.01 8.91
N LEU A 92 -6.39 7.95 7.98
CA LEU A 92 -6.45 9.36 8.31
C LEU A 92 -7.72 9.46 9.18
N PRO A 93 -7.63 9.99 10.41
CA PRO A 93 -8.84 10.25 11.16
C PRO A 93 -9.79 10.95 10.19
N PRO A 94 -11.05 10.50 10.07
CA PRO A 94 -12.02 11.19 9.21
C PRO A 94 -11.85 12.68 9.50
N PRO A 95 -11.72 13.52 8.44
CA PRO A 95 -11.47 14.95 8.62
C PRO A 95 -12.37 15.38 9.76
N GLN A 96 -11.73 15.86 10.84
CA GLN A 96 -12.36 16.14 12.14
C GLN A 96 -13.77 16.59 11.88
N ALA A 97 -14.79 16.01 12.53
CA ALA A 97 -16.18 16.38 12.37
C ALA A 97 -16.31 17.92 12.31
N GLN A 98 -16.24 18.45 11.10
CA GLN A 98 -16.12 19.87 10.80
C GLN A 98 -17.51 20.17 10.29
N ASP A 99 -18.31 20.67 11.23
CA ASP A 99 -19.67 21.15 11.06
C ASP A 99 -20.58 20.19 10.28
N THR A 100 -21.30 19.36 11.03
CA THR A 100 -22.51 18.66 10.53
C THR A 100 -23.66 19.62 10.19
N ARG A 101 -23.44 20.94 10.29
CA ARG A 101 -24.42 21.98 9.98
C ARG A 101 -24.64 22.01 8.47
N SER A 102 -25.91 22.10 8.08
CA SER A 102 -26.27 22.20 6.66
C SER A 102 -25.70 23.49 6.07
N LEU A 103 -25.31 23.46 4.79
CA LEU A 103 -24.91 24.66 4.04
C LEU A 103 -25.94 25.79 4.14
N GLU A 104 -27.22 25.43 4.29
CA GLU A 104 -28.31 26.40 4.47
C GLU A 104 -28.26 27.10 5.83
N GLU A 105 -27.90 26.40 6.91
CA GLU A 105 -27.77 26.99 8.24
C GLU A 105 -26.61 27.98 8.28
N LEU A 106 -25.47 27.61 7.69
CA LEU A 106 -24.32 28.50 7.58
C LEU A 106 -24.62 29.76 6.76
N ARG A 107 -25.43 29.64 5.71
CA ARG A 107 -25.87 30.80 4.92
C ARG A 107 -26.78 31.73 5.72
N LYS A 108 -27.77 31.18 6.43
CA LYS A 108 -28.65 31.96 7.32
C LYS A 108 -27.88 32.68 8.42
N GLU A 109 -26.93 32.00 9.05
CA GLU A 109 -26.07 32.59 10.07
C GLU A 109 -25.20 33.72 9.49
N ASN A 110 -24.65 33.54 8.29
CA ASN A 110 -23.87 34.59 7.62
C ASN A 110 -24.73 35.81 7.28
N GLU A 111 -25.95 35.61 6.79
CA GLU A 111 -26.89 36.69 6.50
C GLU A 111 -27.29 37.47 7.76
N ALA A 112 -27.58 36.76 8.86
CA ALA A 112 -27.88 37.37 10.15
C ALA A 112 -26.72 38.23 10.65
N LEU A 113 -25.50 37.70 10.61
CA LEU A 113 -24.29 38.44 11.01
C LEU A 113 -24.05 39.67 10.12
N ARG A 114 -24.30 39.57 8.82
CA ARG A 114 -24.19 40.72 7.89
C ARG A 114 -25.19 41.82 8.23
N ALA A 115 -26.43 41.45 8.57
CA ALA A 115 -27.45 42.41 8.98
C ALA A 115 -27.08 43.12 10.29
N GLU A 116 -26.57 42.39 11.28
CA GLU A 116 -26.12 42.95 12.55
C GLU A 116 -24.96 43.94 12.36
N VAL A 117 -23.94 43.58 11.57
CA VAL A 117 -22.82 44.47 11.25
C VAL A 117 -23.29 45.74 10.52
N ALA A 118 -24.25 45.61 9.59
CA ALA A 118 -24.80 46.77 8.90
C ALA A 118 -25.54 47.71 9.85
N TYR A 119 -26.32 47.16 10.79
CA TYR A 119 -27.00 47.94 11.81
C TYR A 119 -26.02 48.69 12.73
N LEU A 120 -24.99 48.00 13.23
CA LEU A 120 -23.95 48.61 14.07
C LEU A 120 -23.22 49.75 13.36
N LYS A 121 -22.86 49.56 12.09
CA LYS A 121 -22.24 50.62 11.27
C LYS A 121 -23.13 51.84 11.10
N LYS A 122 -24.45 51.64 10.92
CA LYS A 122 -25.40 52.75 10.83
C LYS A 122 -25.53 53.50 12.16
N LEU A 123 -25.55 52.76 13.28
CA LEU A 123 -25.56 53.36 14.61
C LEU A 123 -24.30 54.19 14.86
N GLU A 124 -23.12 53.63 14.56
CA GLU A 124 -21.86 54.36 14.66
C GLU A 124 -21.86 55.64 13.82
N ALA A 125 -22.37 55.58 12.59
CA ALA A 125 -22.48 56.75 11.72
C ALA A 125 -23.34 57.85 12.36
N LEU A 126 -24.50 57.49 12.92
CA LEU A 126 -25.40 58.44 13.61
C LEU A 126 -24.75 59.04 14.87
N VAL A 127 -24.03 58.24 15.65
CA VAL A 127 -23.30 58.72 16.83
C VAL A 127 -22.19 59.70 16.40
N ARG A 128 -21.46 59.39 15.34
CA ARG A 128 -20.42 60.27 14.78
C ARG A 128 -21.02 61.59 14.30
N THR A 129 -22.13 61.57 13.57
CA THR A 129 -22.80 62.80 13.10
C THR A 129 -23.34 63.64 14.25
N ASN A 130 -23.97 63.02 15.26
CA ASN A 130 -24.46 63.74 16.45
C ASN A 130 -23.31 64.38 17.23
N ARG A 131 -22.17 63.69 17.37
CA ARG A 131 -20.99 64.23 18.05
C ARG A 131 -20.36 65.41 17.29
N GLN A 132 -20.46 65.42 15.96
CA GLN A 132 -20.02 66.54 15.12
C GLN A 132 -21.01 67.71 15.13
N ALA A 133 -22.31 67.44 15.28
CA ALA A 133 -23.38 68.44 15.34
C ALA A 133 -23.57 69.08 16.73
N ALA A 134 -23.02 68.48 17.79
CA ALA A 134 -23.08 69.05 19.14
C ALA A 134 -22.30 70.38 19.21
N PRO A 135 -22.93 71.51 19.61
CA PRO A 135 -22.24 72.80 19.67
C PRO A 135 -21.16 72.78 20.75
N LYS A 136 -19.93 73.14 20.38
CA LYS A 136 -18.84 73.37 21.34
C LYS A 136 -19.25 74.53 22.25
N GLY A 137 -19.47 74.25 23.53
CA GLY A 137 -19.78 75.26 24.53
C GLY A 137 -18.74 76.40 24.51
N ARG A 138 -19.22 77.63 24.33
CA ARG A 138 -18.40 78.85 24.39
C ARG A 138 -17.93 79.07 25.82
N LYS A 139 -16.62 79.17 26.04
CA LYS A 139 -16.07 79.68 27.32
C LYS A 139 -16.38 81.18 27.42
N PRO A 140 -16.81 81.71 28.57
CA PRO A 140 -16.99 83.15 28.73
C PRO A 140 -15.61 83.82 28.80
N SER A 141 -15.42 84.85 27.97
CA SER A 141 -14.32 85.81 28.09
C SER A 141 -14.59 86.74 29.26
N SER A 142 -13.64 86.94 30.17
CA SER A 142 -13.60 88.18 30.96
C SER A 142 -12.39 89.00 30.57
N SER A 143 -12.66 90.30 30.47
CA SER A 143 -11.73 91.42 30.48
C SER A 143 -10.90 91.48 31.77
#